data_AF-A0A0G4FP20-F1
#
_entry.id   AF-A0A0G4FP20-F1
#
_cell.length_a   1.000
_cell.length_b   1.000
_cell.length_c   1.000
_cell.angle_alpha   90.00
_cell.angle_beta   90.00
_cell.angle_gamma   90.00
#
_symmetry.space_group_name_H-M   'P 1'
#
loop_
_entity.id
_entity.type
_entity.pdbx_description
1 polymer ?
#
loop_
_entity_poly.entity_id
_entity_poly.type
_entity_poly.pdbx_seq_one_letter_code
_entity_poly.pdbx_strand_id
1 'polypeptide(L)'
;MAFLQFLLLHCASLLSPATALTSPRRSSVAWLQPSSSSFPAPHRRGRRRSVGARRRPLHGRPASRARRWFCLSASPQRDVEQPLSLELLSLDHDEVGRSLGEQVRQWLDEEWIPQEDHAVIGNRIQAIYRDLRASGDVEDLPGLLVGMGTQLEKTDLGEAFVDAWTIANYVSDCVLEKIRQRQGQQSMPAATPSPSPSPSRSPPPFFTADRIKTLRRSLNDNFSRWVWQKDVCDLDVSWDDLNCAMAIKLGYDLNKDGEIDVTNLHPPWVGEFAVPPDFRIDDRAWFKLSLDLPERADQQQFLDNFLKSLHGAEAVAIRYKQASPEDEDFVRRAQLLKWLYMWDFGNSGLVATSLLPPESRADFDPDEDDDALDQ
;
A
#
# COMPACT_ATOMS: atom_id res chain seq x y z
N MET A 1 18.42 8.33 34.81
CA MET A 1 19.83 8.17 34.38
C MET A 1 20.41 6.85 34.90
N ALA A 2 19.90 5.71 34.41
CA ALA A 2 20.44 4.38 34.73
C ALA A 2 20.06 3.35 33.64
N PHE A 3 19.87 3.81 32.39
CA PHE A 3 19.47 2.96 31.27
C PHE A 3 20.44 3.01 30.08
N LEU A 4 21.52 3.81 30.20
CA LEU A 4 22.51 4.04 29.13
C LEU A 4 23.81 3.23 29.29
N GLN A 5 23.87 2.32 30.26
CA GLN A 5 25.09 1.57 30.58
C GLN A 5 25.03 0.08 30.18
N PHE A 6 23.93 -0.39 29.60
CA PHE A 6 23.73 -1.79 29.25
C PHE A 6 24.01 -2.13 27.77
N LEU A 7 24.19 -1.12 26.90
CA LEU A 7 24.35 -1.31 25.44
C LEU A 7 25.80 -1.35 24.95
N LEU A 8 26.79 -1.08 25.80
CA LEU A 8 28.22 -1.00 25.41
C LEU A 8 29.06 -2.25 25.69
N LEU A 9 28.44 -3.39 26.05
CA LEU A 9 29.17 -4.58 26.54
C LEU A 9 28.96 -5.86 25.70
N HIS A 10 28.50 -5.76 24.45
CA HIS A 10 28.30 -6.93 23.58
C HIS A 10 29.04 -6.94 22.23
N CYS A 11 29.92 -5.97 21.93
CA CYS A 11 30.64 -5.92 20.64
C CYS A 11 32.13 -6.32 20.71
N ALA A 12 32.65 -6.82 21.82
CA ALA A 12 34.06 -7.17 21.95
C ALA A 12 34.28 -8.69 22.02
N SER A 13 34.11 -9.39 20.90
CA SER A 13 34.72 -10.72 20.65
C SER A 13 34.54 -11.08 19.20
N LEU A 14 35.54 -10.80 18.36
CA LEU A 14 35.96 -11.58 17.18
C LEU A 14 37.08 -10.79 16.46
N LEU A 15 38.32 -10.98 16.93
CA LEU A 15 39.53 -10.55 16.22
C LEU A 15 40.41 -11.78 15.96
N SER A 16 40.62 -12.11 14.69
CA SER A 16 41.81 -12.81 14.20
C SER A 16 42.17 -12.25 12.82
N PRO A 17 43.43 -11.90 12.55
CA PRO A 17 43.83 -11.29 11.28
C PRO A 17 44.27 -12.35 10.27
N ALA A 18 43.86 -12.19 9.01
CA ALA A 18 44.46 -12.88 7.87
C ALA A 18 45.33 -11.91 7.08
N THR A 19 46.55 -12.37 6.83
CA THR A 19 47.68 -11.68 6.22
C THR A 19 47.48 -11.43 4.71
N ALA A 20 48.07 -10.34 4.24
CA ALA A 20 48.08 -9.85 2.87
C ALA A 20 48.87 -10.72 1.86
N LEU A 21 48.58 -10.53 0.56
CA LEU A 21 49.50 -10.09 -0.52
C LEU A 21 49.32 -10.76 -1.91
N THR A 22 49.44 -9.90 -2.92
CA THR A 22 49.93 -10.05 -4.31
C THR A 22 49.04 -10.51 -5.48
N SER A 23 48.93 -9.57 -6.42
CA SER A 23 48.66 -9.65 -7.88
C SER A 23 49.93 -10.10 -8.65
N PRO A 24 50.07 -10.10 -10.01
CA PRO A 24 49.18 -10.40 -11.18
C PRO A 24 49.81 -11.43 -12.18
N ARG A 25 49.04 -11.91 -13.18
CA ARG A 25 49.33 -11.93 -14.66
C ARG A 25 48.74 -13.13 -15.43
N ARG A 26 48.04 -12.77 -16.52
CA ARG A 26 48.00 -13.34 -17.90
C ARG A 26 48.55 -14.76 -18.14
N SER A 27 47.78 -15.62 -18.81
CA SER A 27 47.87 -15.90 -20.27
C SER A 27 47.00 -17.11 -20.67
N SER A 28 46.47 -17.05 -21.89
CA SER A 28 45.73 -18.08 -22.62
C SER A 28 46.52 -19.37 -22.84
N VAL A 29 45.80 -20.48 -23.14
CA VAL A 29 46.11 -21.66 -24.00
C VAL A 29 45.15 -22.79 -23.55
N ALA A 30 44.05 -23.07 -24.27
CA ALA A 30 43.91 -24.01 -25.37
C ALA A 30 43.89 -25.51 -24.96
N TRP A 31 42.73 -26.14 -25.22
CA TRP A 31 42.44 -27.55 -25.54
C TRP A 31 43.08 -28.67 -24.72
N LEU A 32 42.22 -29.57 -24.17
CA LEU A 32 42.16 -31.01 -24.47
C LEU A 32 41.15 -31.73 -23.55
N GLN A 33 40.07 -32.26 -24.14
CA GLN A 33 39.43 -33.50 -23.65
C GLN A 33 40.31 -34.68 -24.11
N PRO A 34 40.44 -35.76 -23.31
CA PRO A 34 39.51 -36.90 -23.35
C PRO A 34 39.32 -37.49 -21.91
N SER A 35 38.52 -38.49 -21.58
CA SER A 35 38.12 -39.70 -22.28
C SER A 35 36.99 -40.35 -21.49
N SER A 36 36.07 -40.96 -22.22
CA SER A 36 35.19 -42.03 -21.80
C SER A 36 35.96 -43.21 -21.16
N SER A 37 35.50 -43.70 -20.02
CA SER A 37 35.79 -45.07 -19.56
C SER A 37 34.55 -45.74 -19.00
N SER A 38 33.96 -46.57 -19.85
CA SER A 38 33.05 -47.67 -19.56
C SER A 38 33.72 -48.74 -18.70
N PHE A 39 33.04 -49.21 -17.64
CA PHE A 39 33.32 -50.47 -16.94
C PHE A 39 32.02 -50.96 -16.25
N PRO A 40 31.91 -52.26 -15.86
CA PRO A 40 30.84 -53.13 -16.33
C PRO A 40 29.88 -53.56 -15.21
N ALA A 41 28.77 -54.15 -15.62
CA ALA A 41 27.85 -54.86 -14.75
C ALA A 41 28.50 -56.12 -14.12
N PRO A 42 28.09 -56.48 -12.89
CA PRO A 42 27.97 -57.90 -12.56
C PRO A 42 26.65 -58.28 -11.85
N HIS A 43 26.10 -59.39 -12.35
CA HIS A 43 25.43 -60.50 -11.67
C HIS A 43 24.51 -60.33 -10.45
N ARG A 44 23.26 -60.76 -10.70
CA ARG A 44 22.33 -61.47 -9.78
C ARG A 44 23.00 -62.40 -8.76
N ARG A 45 22.59 -62.30 -7.48
CA ARG A 45 21.82 -63.32 -6.70
C ARG A 45 21.83 -62.93 -5.22
N GLY A 46 20.67 -62.99 -4.54
CA GLY A 46 20.65 -62.87 -3.08
C GLY A 46 19.26 -62.70 -2.47
N ARG A 47 18.50 -63.79 -2.42
CA ARG A 47 17.29 -63.94 -1.60
C ARG A 47 17.68 -63.79 -0.11
N ARG A 48 17.12 -62.83 0.61
CA ARG A 48 16.98 -62.90 2.08
C ARG A 48 15.64 -62.31 2.51
N ARG A 49 14.82 -63.16 3.12
CA ARG A 49 13.68 -62.80 3.96
C ARG A 49 14.21 -62.42 5.34
N SER A 50 13.75 -61.31 5.89
CA SER A 50 13.66 -61.04 7.33
C SER A 50 12.81 -59.77 7.50
N VAL A 51 11.55 -59.91 7.94
CA VAL A 51 11.11 -59.72 9.34
C VAL A 51 10.98 -58.25 9.70
N GLY A 52 9.71 -57.82 9.82
CA GLY A 52 9.21 -56.92 10.87
C GLY A 52 9.86 -55.56 11.04
N ALA A 53 9.25 -54.52 10.44
CA ALA A 53 9.29 -53.18 11.02
C ALA A 53 7.91 -52.52 10.86
N ARG A 54 7.33 -52.18 12.01
CA ARG A 54 6.05 -51.51 12.18
C ARG A 54 6.04 -50.18 11.41
N ARG A 55 5.11 -50.03 10.46
CA ARG A 55 4.77 -48.72 9.90
C ARG A 55 4.15 -47.87 11.01
N ARG A 56 4.88 -46.86 11.50
CA ARG A 56 4.28 -45.73 12.20
C ARG A 56 3.55 -44.87 11.15
N PRO A 57 2.29 -44.50 11.36
CA PRO A 57 1.64 -43.51 10.51
C PRO A 57 2.36 -42.17 10.71
N LEU A 58 2.80 -41.56 9.61
CA LEU A 58 3.22 -40.17 9.58
C LEU A 58 2.02 -39.33 10.00
N HIS A 59 2.21 -38.58 11.09
CA HIS A 59 1.26 -37.58 11.54
C HIS A 59 0.95 -36.61 10.39
N GLY A 60 -0.35 -36.47 10.13
CA GLY A 60 -0.88 -35.55 9.14
C GLY A 60 -0.47 -34.11 9.46
N ARG A 61 0.02 -33.41 8.44
CA ARG A 61 -0.10 -31.96 8.35
C ARG A 61 -1.57 -31.63 8.08
N PRO A 62 -2.21 -30.72 8.82
CA PRO A 62 -3.57 -30.33 8.54
C PRO A 62 -3.59 -29.38 7.33
N ALA A 63 -3.86 -29.93 6.15
CA ALA A 63 -4.47 -29.19 5.06
C ALA A 63 -5.99 -29.27 5.26
N SER A 64 -6.61 -28.23 5.83
CA SER A 64 -8.06 -27.94 5.73
C SER A 64 -8.44 -26.69 6.52
N ARG A 65 -8.21 -25.51 5.95
CA ARG A 65 -9.18 -24.40 6.14
C ARG A 65 -10.29 -24.61 5.12
N ALA A 66 -11.17 -25.55 5.41
CA ALA A 66 -12.45 -25.67 4.74
C ALA A 66 -13.24 -24.38 5.04
N ARG A 67 -13.25 -23.43 4.09
CA ARG A 67 -14.20 -22.34 4.12
C ARG A 67 -15.59 -22.95 3.95
N ARG A 68 -16.44 -22.59 4.90
CA ARG A 68 -17.81 -23.06 5.06
C ARG A 68 -18.62 -22.50 3.88
N TRP A 69 -18.93 -23.35 2.90
CA TRP A 69 -19.84 -23.01 1.81
C TRP A 69 -21.23 -22.75 2.39
N PHE A 70 -21.76 -21.55 2.14
CA PHE A 70 -23.10 -21.18 2.53
C PHE A 70 -24.12 -22.06 1.78
N CYS A 71 -24.95 -22.79 2.53
CA CYS A 71 -26.19 -23.34 2.00
C CYS A 71 -27.14 -22.17 1.69
N LEU A 72 -27.54 -22.06 0.42
CA LEU A 72 -28.60 -21.18 -0.04
C LEU A 72 -29.93 -21.56 0.63
N SER A 73 -30.37 -20.76 1.59
CA SER A 73 -31.79 -20.65 1.93
C SER A 73 -32.47 -19.73 0.91
N ALA A 74 -33.52 -20.24 0.28
CA ALA A 74 -34.33 -19.51 -0.69
C ALA A 74 -34.89 -18.21 -0.05
N SER A 75 -34.46 -17.08 -0.60
CA SER A 75 -34.96 -15.73 -0.30
C SER A 75 -35.66 -15.17 -1.54
N PRO A 76 -36.59 -14.22 -1.35
CA PRO A 76 -37.68 -13.93 -2.28
C PRO A 76 -37.17 -13.25 -3.55
N GLN A 77 -37.97 -13.35 -4.61
CA GLN A 77 -37.68 -12.87 -5.96
C GLN A 77 -36.98 -11.50 -5.95
N ARG A 78 -35.69 -11.50 -6.24
CA ARG A 78 -34.86 -10.30 -6.37
C ARG A 78 -35.28 -9.53 -7.61
N ASP A 79 -35.25 -8.21 -7.51
CA ASP A 79 -35.06 -7.34 -8.67
C ASP A 79 -34.00 -7.97 -9.58
N VAL A 80 -34.29 -8.05 -10.87
CA VAL A 80 -33.36 -8.60 -11.87
C VAL A 80 -32.06 -7.80 -11.75
N GLU A 81 -31.07 -8.39 -11.08
CA GLU A 81 -29.76 -7.78 -10.85
C GLU A 81 -29.20 -7.45 -12.24
N GLN A 82 -29.20 -6.16 -12.59
CA GLN A 82 -28.61 -5.73 -13.85
C GLN A 82 -27.13 -6.13 -13.82
N PRO A 83 -26.63 -6.83 -14.85
CA PRO A 83 -25.23 -7.19 -14.91
C PRO A 83 -24.39 -5.91 -14.85
N LEU A 84 -23.35 -5.95 -14.01
CA LEU A 84 -22.43 -4.82 -13.85
C LEU A 84 -21.71 -4.57 -15.18
N SER A 85 -22.09 -3.48 -15.83
CA SER A 85 -21.48 -3.04 -17.09
C SER A 85 -20.03 -2.63 -16.88
N LEU A 86 -19.16 -3.10 -17.77
CA LEU A 86 -17.74 -2.75 -17.80
C LEU A 86 -17.48 -1.39 -18.48
N GLU A 87 -18.51 -0.71 -18.99
CA GLU A 87 -18.38 0.61 -19.66
C GLU A 87 -17.86 1.72 -18.74
N LEU A 88 -18.01 1.55 -17.42
CA LEU A 88 -17.49 2.50 -16.44
C LEU A 88 -15.96 2.47 -16.31
N LEU A 89 -15.32 1.44 -16.85
CA LEU A 89 -13.87 1.36 -16.94
C LEU A 89 -13.39 2.18 -18.15
N SER A 90 -12.22 2.81 -18.02
CA SER A 90 -11.60 3.64 -19.06
C SER A 90 -11.65 3.00 -20.46
N LEU A 91 -11.78 3.83 -21.49
CA LEU A 91 -11.59 3.43 -22.89
C LEU A 91 -10.17 2.92 -23.15
N ASP A 92 -9.20 3.26 -22.31
CA ASP A 92 -7.84 2.71 -22.38
C ASP A 92 -7.78 1.33 -21.72
N HIS A 93 -8.10 0.31 -22.51
CA HIS A 93 -8.04 -1.09 -22.07
C HIS A 93 -6.60 -1.57 -21.80
N ASP A 94 -5.58 -0.95 -22.38
CA ASP A 94 -4.18 -1.29 -22.13
C ASP A 94 -3.77 -0.85 -20.71
N GLU A 95 -4.18 0.35 -20.30
CA GLU A 95 -3.95 0.86 -18.94
C GLU A 95 -4.63 -0.02 -17.88
N VAL A 96 -5.93 -0.31 -18.07
CA VAL A 96 -6.67 -1.15 -17.14
C VAL A 96 -6.08 -2.56 -17.08
N GLY A 97 -5.77 -3.16 -18.23
CA GLY A 97 -5.16 -4.48 -18.31
C GLY A 97 -3.81 -4.55 -17.60
N ARG A 98 -2.95 -3.54 -17.78
CA ARG A 98 -1.64 -3.46 -17.10
C ARG A 98 -1.81 -3.40 -15.58
N SER A 99 -2.70 -2.53 -15.11
CA SER A 99 -2.98 -2.40 -13.68
C SER A 99 -3.57 -3.68 -13.08
N LEU A 100 -4.40 -4.43 -13.82
CA LEU A 100 -4.90 -5.74 -13.37
C LEU A 100 -3.77 -6.78 -13.29
N GLY A 101 -2.89 -6.82 -14.28
CA GLY A 101 -1.72 -7.71 -14.29
C GLY A 101 -0.78 -7.45 -13.11
N GLU A 102 -0.52 -6.18 -12.79
CA GLU A 102 0.30 -5.78 -11.65
C GLU A 102 -0.32 -6.17 -10.31
N GLN A 103 -1.63 -5.94 -10.12
CA GLN A 103 -2.34 -6.34 -8.90
C GLN A 103 -2.33 -7.85 -8.70
N VAL A 104 -2.54 -8.64 -9.76
CA VAL A 104 -2.50 -10.10 -9.65
C VAL A 104 -1.10 -10.58 -9.31
N ARG A 105 -0.07 -10.04 -9.97
CA ARG A 105 1.33 -10.38 -9.64
C ARG A 105 1.62 -10.12 -8.17
N GLN A 106 1.27 -8.93 -7.68
CA GLN A 106 1.48 -8.55 -6.29
C GLN A 106 0.75 -9.50 -5.33
N TRP A 107 -0.51 -9.82 -5.61
CA TRP A 107 -1.29 -10.75 -4.80
C TRP A 107 -0.67 -12.16 -4.76
N LEU A 108 -0.18 -12.66 -5.89
CA LEU A 108 0.50 -13.95 -5.95
C LEU A 108 1.82 -13.94 -5.18
N ASP A 109 2.61 -12.87 -5.32
CA ASP A 109 3.89 -12.69 -4.61
C ASP A 109 3.69 -12.64 -3.08
N GLU A 110 2.61 -12.01 -2.63
CA GLU A 110 2.26 -11.89 -1.21
C GLU A 110 1.85 -13.23 -0.59
N GLU A 111 1.12 -14.08 -1.32
CA GLU A 111 0.57 -15.33 -0.78
C GLU A 111 1.51 -16.54 -1.00
N TRP A 112 2.33 -16.56 -2.07
CA TRP A 112 3.17 -17.71 -2.45
C TRP A 112 4.67 -17.42 -2.61
N ILE A 113 5.15 -16.27 -2.12
CA ILE A 113 6.53 -15.75 -2.27
C ILE A 113 6.77 -15.25 -3.72
N PRO A 114 7.59 -14.21 -3.94
CA PRO A 114 7.88 -13.73 -5.30
C PRO A 114 8.46 -14.80 -6.23
N GLN A 115 7.87 -14.94 -7.42
CA GLN A 115 8.26 -15.92 -8.45
C GLN A 115 8.20 -15.32 -9.87
N GLU A 116 9.04 -15.81 -10.79
CA GLU A 116 9.03 -15.36 -12.20
C GLU A 116 7.71 -15.69 -12.89
N ASP A 117 7.09 -16.82 -12.55
CA ASP A 117 5.80 -17.25 -13.10
C ASP A 117 4.67 -16.26 -12.77
N HIS A 118 4.73 -15.57 -11.61
CA HIS A 118 3.74 -14.55 -11.26
C HIS A 118 3.81 -13.34 -12.19
N ALA A 119 5.01 -12.95 -12.63
CA ALA A 119 5.18 -11.89 -13.61
C ALA A 119 4.67 -12.31 -15.00
N VAL A 120 4.90 -13.56 -15.40
CA VAL A 120 4.36 -14.12 -16.65
C VAL A 120 2.83 -14.15 -16.61
N ILE A 121 2.24 -14.57 -15.49
CA ILE A 121 0.78 -14.57 -15.28
C ILE A 121 0.22 -13.14 -15.35
N GLY A 122 0.83 -12.17 -14.66
CA GLY A 122 0.42 -10.77 -14.71
C GLY A 122 0.41 -10.20 -16.14
N ASN A 123 1.49 -10.43 -16.90
CA ASN A 123 1.57 -10.02 -18.30
C ASN A 123 0.51 -10.72 -19.17
N ARG A 124 0.21 -11.99 -18.89
CA ARG A 124 -0.81 -12.74 -19.62
C ARG A 124 -2.21 -12.20 -19.35
N ILE A 125 -2.53 -11.84 -18.11
CA ILE A 125 -3.82 -11.25 -17.73
C ILE A 125 -4.04 -9.92 -18.45
N GLN A 126 -3.02 -9.06 -18.52
CA GLN A 126 -3.09 -7.83 -19.29
C GLN A 126 -3.49 -8.11 -20.75
N ALA A 127 -2.81 -9.06 -21.40
CA ALA A 127 -3.08 -9.41 -22.79
C ALA A 127 -4.51 -9.98 -22.96
N ILE A 128 -4.91 -10.93 -22.11
CA ILE A 128 -6.24 -11.54 -22.16
C ILE A 128 -7.34 -10.49 -21.95
N TYR A 129 -7.19 -9.61 -20.95
CA TYR A 129 -8.16 -8.55 -20.68
C TYR A 129 -8.35 -7.66 -21.90
N ARG A 130 -7.25 -7.19 -22.49
CA ARG A 130 -7.28 -6.37 -23.69
C ARG A 130 -7.96 -7.08 -24.86
N ASP A 131 -7.62 -8.34 -25.11
CA ASP A 131 -8.16 -9.09 -26.24
C ASP A 131 -9.67 -9.34 -26.06
N LEU A 132 -10.14 -9.64 -24.84
CA LEU A 132 -11.56 -9.81 -24.52
C LEU A 132 -12.35 -8.50 -24.66
N ARG A 133 -11.75 -7.37 -24.27
CA ARG A 133 -12.38 -6.05 -24.43
C ARG A 133 -12.37 -5.58 -25.88
N ALA A 134 -11.31 -5.86 -26.63
CA ALA A 134 -11.17 -5.51 -28.03
C ALA A 134 -12.10 -6.31 -28.95
N SER A 135 -12.47 -7.53 -28.58
CA SER A 135 -13.42 -8.33 -29.37
C SER A 135 -14.85 -7.79 -29.31
N GLY A 136 -15.19 -7.04 -28.25
CA GLY A 136 -16.54 -6.53 -28.00
C GLY A 136 -17.54 -7.60 -27.53
N ASP A 137 -17.12 -8.86 -27.39
CA ASP A 137 -18.01 -9.95 -26.97
C ASP A 137 -18.28 -9.96 -25.46
N VAL A 138 -17.47 -9.25 -24.69
CA VAL A 138 -17.53 -9.21 -23.22
C VAL A 138 -17.85 -7.81 -22.76
N GLU A 139 -19.12 -7.58 -22.43
CA GLU A 139 -19.63 -6.29 -21.96
C GLU A 139 -19.83 -6.22 -20.44
N ASP A 140 -19.94 -7.38 -19.78
CA ASP A 140 -20.24 -7.50 -18.36
C ASP A 140 -19.18 -8.30 -17.58
N LEU A 141 -19.22 -8.14 -16.26
CA LEU A 141 -18.30 -8.82 -15.36
C LEU A 141 -18.40 -10.36 -15.42
N PRO A 142 -19.60 -11.00 -15.48
CA PRO A 142 -19.69 -12.44 -15.64
C PRO A 142 -19.03 -12.96 -16.93
N GLY A 143 -19.23 -12.27 -18.06
CA GLY A 143 -18.57 -12.60 -19.32
C GLY A 143 -17.06 -12.48 -19.22
N LEU A 144 -16.55 -11.46 -18.53
CA LEU A 144 -15.12 -11.28 -18.31
C LEU A 144 -14.53 -12.40 -17.47
N LEU A 145 -15.22 -12.79 -16.39
CA LEU A 145 -14.79 -13.88 -15.53
C LEU A 145 -14.67 -15.20 -16.32
N VAL A 146 -15.70 -15.54 -17.10
CA VAL A 146 -15.72 -16.76 -17.92
C VAL A 146 -14.65 -16.72 -19.01
N GLY A 147 -14.53 -15.58 -19.71
CA GLY A 147 -13.53 -15.38 -20.76
C GLY A 147 -12.11 -15.49 -20.22
N MET A 148 -11.83 -14.83 -19.07
CA MET A 148 -10.54 -14.84 -18.40
C MET A 148 -10.16 -16.26 -17.94
N GLY A 149 -11.07 -16.95 -17.23
CA GLY A 149 -10.84 -18.33 -16.78
C GLY A 149 -10.54 -19.28 -17.94
N THR A 150 -11.33 -19.21 -19.02
CA THR A 150 -11.15 -20.05 -20.21
C THR A 150 -9.81 -19.81 -20.92
N GLN A 151 -9.31 -18.57 -20.93
CA GLN A 151 -8.02 -18.24 -21.54
C GLN A 151 -6.83 -18.62 -20.65
N LEU A 152 -6.99 -18.47 -19.33
CA LEU A 152 -5.99 -18.88 -18.34
C LEU A 152 -5.86 -20.40 -18.25
N GLU A 153 -6.94 -21.17 -18.40
CA GLU A 153 -6.87 -22.65 -18.46
C GLU A 153 -5.99 -23.18 -19.60
N LYS A 154 -5.85 -22.40 -20.68
CA LYS A 154 -4.99 -22.73 -21.83
C LYS A 154 -3.56 -22.24 -21.68
N THR A 155 -3.29 -21.46 -20.64
CA THR A 155 -1.97 -20.89 -20.36
C THR A 155 -1.22 -21.83 -19.42
N ASP A 156 0.07 -22.02 -19.67
CA ASP A 156 0.95 -22.68 -18.71
C ASP A 156 1.19 -21.73 -17.52
N LEU A 157 0.66 -22.08 -16.35
CA LEU A 157 0.80 -21.29 -15.11
C LEU A 157 2.08 -21.65 -14.33
N GLY A 158 2.90 -22.56 -14.87
CA GLY A 158 4.17 -22.96 -14.25
C GLY A 158 4.00 -23.51 -12.84
N GLU A 159 4.86 -23.06 -11.94
CA GLU A 159 4.92 -23.47 -10.54
C GLU A 159 4.20 -22.49 -9.59
N ALA A 160 3.25 -21.69 -10.09
CA ALA A 160 2.53 -20.70 -9.28
C ALA A 160 1.57 -21.32 -8.22
N PHE A 161 1.39 -22.65 -8.20
CA PHE A 161 0.54 -23.41 -7.27
C PHE A 161 -0.93 -22.92 -7.14
N VAL A 162 -1.43 -22.17 -8.13
CA VAL A 162 -2.78 -21.60 -8.18
C VAL A 162 -3.49 -22.02 -9.46
N ASP A 163 -4.80 -22.26 -9.40
CA ASP A 163 -5.60 -22.60 -10.57
C ASP A 163 -6.11 -21.36 -11.33
N ALA A 164 -6.37 -21.55 -12.62
CA ALA A 164 -6.81 -20.50 -13.54
C ALA A 164 -8.08 -19.77 -13.08
N TRP A 165 -9.04 -20.49 -12.48
CA TRP A 165 -10.31 -19.90 -12.03
C TRP A 165 -10.15 -19.11 -10.74
N THR A 166 -9.26 -19.52 -9.84
CA THR A 166 -8.90 -18.72 -8.67
C THR A 166 -8.30 -17.38 -9.09
N ILE A 167 -7.39 -17.37 -10.09
CA ILE A 167 -6.87 -16.12 -10.65
C ILE A 167 -8.00 -15.30 -11.30
N ALA A 168 -8.86 -15.91 -12.11
CA ALA A 168 -9.95 -15.20 -12.79
C ALA A 168 -10.94 -14.56 -11.81
N ASN A 169 -11.27 -15.25 -10.71
CA ASN A 169 -12.09 -14.70 -9.64
C ASN A 169 -11.42 -13.48 -8.99
N TYR A 170 -10.12 -13.56 -8.68
CA TYR A 170 -9.38 -12.43 -8.13
C TYR A 170 -9.38 -11.22 -9.10
N VAL A 171 -9.20 -11.46 -10.40
CA VAL A 171 -9.31 -10.41 -11.42
C VAL A 171 -10.70 -9.76 -11.41
N SER A 172 -11.77 -10.53 -11.21
CA SER A 172 -13.12 -9.98 -11.12
C SER A 172 -13.31 -9.07 -9.90
N ASP A 173 -12.69 -9.40 -8.77
CA ASP A 173 -12.68 -8.57 -7.57
C ASP A 173 -11.92 -7.24 -7.83
N CYS A 174 -10.76 -7.31 -8.47
CA CYS A 174 -10.01 -6.11 -8.87
C CYS A 174 -10.83 -5.20 -9.81
N VAL A 175 -11.57 -5.78 -10.75
CA VAL A 175 -12.41 -5.04 -11.68
C VAL A 175 -13.58 -4.37 -10.95
N LEU A 176 -14.24 -5.09 -10.02
CA LEU A 176 -15.30 -4.54 -9.18
C LEU A 176 -14.83 -3.35 -8.37
N GLU A 177 -13.64 -3.44 -7.78
CA GLU A 177 -13.07 -2.36 -6.99
C GLU A 177 -12.81 -1.11 -7.85
N LYS A 178 -12.26 -1.29 -9.06
CA LYS A 178 -12.09 -0.18 -10.01
C LYS A 178 -13.41 0.45 -10.42
N ILE A 179 -14.46 -0.36 -10.65
CA ILE A 179 -15.80 0.16 -10.96
C ILE A 179 -16.32 1.00 -9.80
N ARG A 180 -16.18 0.54 -8.54
CA ARG A 180 -16.60 1.31 -7.35
C ARG A 180 -15.84 2.63 -7.23
N GLN A 181 -14.53 2.62 -7.43
CA GLN A 181 -13.70 3.83 -7.41
C GLN A 181 -14.16 4.85 -8.46
N ARG A 182 -14.49 4.38 -9.68
CA ARG A 182 -15.01 5.24 -10.75
C ARG A 182 -16.43 5.72 -10.49
N GLN A 183 -17.30 4.88 -9.94
CA GLN A 183 -18.64 5.29 -9.52
C GLN A 183 -18.56 6.37 -8.45
N GLY A 184 -17.68 6.23 -7.46
CA GLY A 184 -17.42 7.27 -6.46
C GLY A 184 -16.94 8.59 -7.07
N GLN A 185 -16.14 8.52 -8.13
CA GLN A 185 -15.73 9.71 -8.91
C GLN A 185 -16.89 10.33 -9.71
N GLN A 186 -17.78 9.54 -10.30
CA GLN A 186 -18.92 10.03 -11.10
C GLN A 186 -20.11 10.49 -10.27
N SER A 187 -20.32 9.90 -9.08
CA SER A 187 -21.37 10.31 -8.16
C SER A 187 -21.07 11.64 -7.46
N MET A 188 -19.87 12.18 -7.65
CA MET A 188 -19.66 13.62 -7.48
C MET A 188 -20.32 14.30 -8.68
N PRO A 189 -21.48 14.97 -8.52
CA PRO A 189 -22.04 15.74 -9.62
C PRO A 189 -20.94 16.70 -10.05
N ALA A 190 -20.47 16.56 -11.30
CA ALA A 190 -19.66 17.58 -11.94
C ALA A 190 -20.44 18.86 -11.73
N ALA A 191 -19.92 19.73 -10.86
CA ALA A 191 -20.57 20.98 -10.53
C ALA A 191 -20.67 21.74 -11.85
N THR A 192 -21.85 21.65 -12.48
CA THR A 192 -22.20 22.50 -13.60
C THR A 192 -21.82 23.91 -13.11
N PRO A 193 -20.93 24.65 -13.80
CA PRO A 193 -20.54 25.98 -13.38
C PRO A 193 -21.74 26.90 -13.62
N SER A 194 -22.75 26.75 -12.77
CA SER A 194 -23.77 27.75 -12.55
C SER A 194 -23.01 28.97 -12.05
N PRO A 195 -23.21 30.16 -12.65
CA PRO A 195 -22.64 31.41 -12.16
C PRO A 195 -23.30 31.76 -10.83
N SER A 196 -22.96 30.99 -9.80
CA SER A 196 -23.39 31.21 -8.43
C SER A 196 -22.64 32.42 -7.89
N PRO A 197 -23.34 33.28 -7.12
CA PRO A 197 -22.74 34.44 -6.49
C PRO A 197 -21.52 33.97 -5.69
N SER A 198 -20.43 34.73 -5.78
CA SER A 198 -19.16 34.49 -5.10
C SER A 198 -19.40 33.78 -3.77
N PRO A 199 -19.06 32.48 -3.63
CA PRO A 199 -19.38 31.72 -2.44
C PRO A 199 -18.83 32.49 -1.25
N SER A 200 -19.69 32.78 -0.27
CA SER A 200 -19.28 33.51 0.92
C SER A 200 -18.10 32.77 1.53
N ARG A 201 -16.91 33.38 1.50
CA ARG A 201 -15.66 32.84 2.07
C ARG A 201 -15.66 32.91 3.59
N SER A 202 -16.83 32.75 4.21
CA SER A 202 -16.96 32.69 5.65
C SER A 202 -16.21 31.44 6.13
N PRO A 203 -15.26 31.58 7.07
CA PRO A 203 -14.53 30.45 7.57
C PRO A 203 -15.46 29.45 8.27
N PRO A 204 -15.18 28.14 8.14
CA PRO A 204 -15.95 27.12 8.85
C PRO A 204 -15.79 27.29 10.38
N PRO A 205 -16.74 26.81 11.21
CA PRO A 205 -16.73 27.02 12.66
C PRO A 205 -15.46 26.54 13.38
N PHE A 206 -14.77 25.54 12.84
CA PHE A 206 -13.51 25.04 13.39
C PHE A 206 -12.31 25.95 13.07
N PHE A 207 -12.41 26.85 12.08
CA PHE A 207 -11.29 27.64 11.57
C PHE A 207 -11.37 29.11 11.98
N THR A 208 -11.25 29.36 13.29
CA THR A 208 -11.31 30.71 13.87
C THR A 208 -9.92 31.28 14.19
N ALA A 209 -9.78 32.61 14.19
CA ALA A 209 -8.52 33.28 14.50
C ALA A 209 -7.94 32.90 15.87
N ASP A 210 -8.81 32.76 16.88
CA ASP A 210 -8.39 32.36 18.24
C ASP A 210 -7.88 30.91 18.27
N ARG A 211 -8.51 30.00 17.53
CA ARG A 211 -8.07 28.61 17.45
C ARG A 211 -6.74 28.49 16.69
N ILE A 212 -6.61 29.18 15.54
CA ILE A 212 -5.35 29.25 14.79
C ILE A 212 -4.21 29.77 15.67
N LYS A 213 -4.44 30.87 16.40
CA LYS A 213 -3.46 31.45 17.32
C LYS A 213 -3.14 30.53 18.49
N THR A 214 -4.09 29.74 18.96
CA THR A 214 -3.89 28.77 20.05
C THR A 214 -3.05 27.59 19.58
N LEU A 215 -3.39 26.98 18.44
CA LEU A 215 -2.65 25.87 17.86
C LEU A 215 -1.23 26.27 17.45
N ARG A 216 -1.03 27.43 16.80
CA ARG A 216 0.32 27.93 16.46
C ARG A 216 1.21 28.13 17.69
N ARG A 217 0.62 28.49 18.84
CA ARG A 217 1.35 28.64 20.11
C ARG A 217 1.64 27.30 20.77
N SER A 218 0.68 26.38 20.80
CA SER A 218 0.84 25.07 21.46
C SER A 218 1.70 24.11 20.66
N LEU A 219 1.76 24.24 19.33
CA LEU A 219 2.49 23.36 18.43
C LEU A 219 3.77 24.02 17.87
N ASN A 220 4.40 24.89 18.67
CA ASN A 220 5.57 25.67 18.25
C ASN A 220 6.88 24.86 18.27
N ASP A 221 7.03 23.87 19.16
CA ASP A 221 8.20 23.00 19.24
C ASP A 221 7.93 21.57 18.74
N ASN A 222 9.00 20.85 18.40
CA ASN A 222 8.93 19.49 17.85
C ASN A 222 8.28 18.49 18.83
N PHE A 223 8.56 18.63 20.13
CA PHE A 223 8.07 17.68 21.13
C PHE A 223 6.56 17.85 21.34
N SER A 224 6.07 19.09 21.46
CA SER A 224 4.63 19.36 21.55
C SER A 224 3.86 18.85 20.32
N ARG A 225 4.46 18.93 19.13
CA ARG A 225 3.87 18.34 17.91
C ARG A 225 3.82 16.83 17.94
N TRP A 226 4.88 16.18 18.39
CA TRP A 226 4.91 14.72 18.52
C TRP A 226 3.88 14.23 19.54
N VAL A 227 3.78 14.89 20.70
CA VAL A 227 2.75 14.59 21.72
C VAL A 227 1.35 14.79 21.14
N TRP A 228 1.11 15.91 20.46
CA TRP A 228 -0.17 16.16 19.82
C TRP A 228 -0.53 15.11 18.75
N GLN A 229 0.43 14.67 17.93
CA GLN A 229 0.19 13.59 16.96
C GLN A 229 -0.20 12.28 17.65
N LYS A 230 0.44 11.96 18.79
CA LYS A 230 0.07 10.80 19.60
C LYS A 230 -1.35 10.95 20.15
N ASP A 231 -1.70 12.11 20.68
CA ASP A 231 -3.04 12.40 21.20
C ASP A 231 -4.12 12.34 20.08
N VAL A 232 -3.77 12.67 18.83
CA VAL A 232 -4.65 12.45 17.67
C VAL A 232 -4.92 10.96 17.45
N CYS A 233 -3.91 10.09 17.55
CA CYS A 233 -4.08 8.64 17.46
C CYS A 233 -4.91 8.07 18.62
N ASP A 234 -4.74 8.62 19.82
CA ASP A 234 -5.48 8.22 21.03
C ASP A 234 -6.93 8.71 21.04
N LEU A 235 -7.32 9.52 20.04
CA LEU A 235 -8.63 10.18 19.89
C LEU A 235 -8.90 11.29 20.91
N ASP A 236 -7.86 11.78 21.59
CA ASP A 236 -7.96 12.84 22.59
C ASP A 236 -8.03 14.24 21.96
N VAL A 237 -7.61 14.39 20.70
CA VAL A 237 -7.71 15.64 19.96
C VAL A 237 -9.05 15.76 19.23
N SER A 238 -9.75 16.88 19.44
CA SER A 238 -11.02 17.16 18.78
C SER A 238 -10.86 17.26 17.25
N TRP A 239 -11.90 16.91 16.49
CA TRP A 239 -11.90 17.09 15.04
C TRP A 239 -11.71 18.54 14.62
N ASP A 240 -12.25 19.49 15.39
CA ASP A 240 -12.06 20.91 15.11
C ASP A 240 -10.58 21.31 15.16
N ASP A 241 -9.83 20.82 16.15
CA ASP A 241 -8.39 21.11 16.29
C ASP A 241 -7.57 20.42 15.22
N LEU A 242 -7.91 19.16 14.89
CA LEU A 242 -7.26 18.41 13.81
C LEU A 242 -7.51 19.06 12.44
N ASN A 243 -8.75 19.38 12.11
CA ASN A 243 -9.11 20.06 10.87
C ASN A 243 -8.48 21.46 10.79
N CYS A 244 -8.41 22.21 11.90
CA CYS A 244 -7.75 23.50 11.94
C CYS A 244 -6.23 23.38 11.74
N ALA A 245 -5.58 22.39 12.37
CA ALA A 245 -4.16 22.10 12.15
C ALA A 245 -3.88 21.70 10.68
N MET A 246 -4.72 20.83 10.11
CA MET A 246 -4.67 20.44 8.69
C MET A 246 -4.82 21.65 7.77
N ALA A 247 -5.80 22.52 8.03
CA ALA A 247 -6.03 23.73 7.25
C ALA A 247 -4.82 24.67 7.25
N ILE A 248 -4.24 24.94 8.43
CA ILE A 248 -3.03 25.76 8.53
C ILE A 248 -1.87 25.10 7.76
N LYS A 249 -1.73 23.78 7.86
CA LYS A 249 -0.65 23.05 7.18
C LYS A 249 -0.81 23.01 5.66
N LEU A 250 -2.04 22.91 5.17
CA LEU A 250 -2.39 23.06 3.76
C LEU A 250 -2.13 24.47 3.24
N GLY A 251 -1.97 25.48 4.11
CA GLY A 251 -1.66 26.85 3.73
C GLY A 251 -2.86 27.80 3.72
N TYR A 252 -3.99 27.40 4.30
CA TYR A 252 -5.07 28.34 4.60
C TYR A 252 -4.66 29.27 5.74
N ASP A 253 -4.98 30.56 5.62
CA ASP A 253 -4.86 31.53 6.71
C ASP A 253 -6.09 32.43 6.76
N LEU A 254 -6.17 33.31 7.75
CA LEU A 254 -7.15 34.39 7.82
C LEU A 254 -6.49 35.74 7.56
N ASN A 255 -7.09 36.54 6.68
CA ASN A 255 -6.67 37.92 6.47
C ASN A 255 -7.09 38.80 7.67
N LYS A 256 -6.74 40.08 7.63
CA LYS A 256 -7.04 41.04 8.71
C LYS A 256 -8.55 41.22 8.94
N ASP A 257 -9.36 40.94 7.93
CA ASP A 257 -10.82 41.07 7.96
C ASP A 257 -11.50 39.76 8.40
N GLY A 258 -10.73 38.70 8.69
CA GLY A 258 -11.23 37.39 9.09
C GLY A 258 -11.73 36.52 7.93
N GLU A 259 -11.45 36.90 6.69
CA GLU A 259 -11.74 36.08 5.51
C GLU A 259 -10.60 35.11 5.22
N ILE A 260 -10.91 34.00 4.55
CA ILE A 260 -9.93 32.97 4.21
C ILE A 260 -8.98 33.46 3.11
N ASP A 261 -7.68 33.39 3.41
CA ASP A 261 -6.58 33.58 2.48
C ASP A 261 -6.08 32.21 1.98
N VAL A 262 -6.02 32.07 0.65
CA VAL A 262 -5.57 30.86 -0.07
C VAL A 262 -4.27 31.08 -0.83
N THR A 263 -3.60 32.21 -0.61
CA THR A 263 -2.39 32.59 -1.36
C THR A 263 -1.25 31.59 -1.18
N ASN A 264 -1.16 30.94 -0.01
CA ASN A 264 -0.10 29.98 0.31
C ASN A 264 -0.57 28.53 0.26
N LEU A 265 -1.68 28.24 -0.43
CA LEU A 265 -2.27 26.91 -0.45
C LEU A 265 -1.35 25.90 -1.16
N HIS A 266 -1.32 24.68 -0.63
CA HIS A 266 -0.60 23.55 -1.20
C HIS A 266 -0.98 23.36 -2.69
N PRO A 267 -0.03 23.28 -3.65
CA PRO A 267 -0.35 23.37 -5.08
C PRO A 267 -1.38 22.35 -5.58
N PRO A 268 -1.34 21.07 -5.17
CA PRO A 268 -2.38 20.09 -5.49
C PRO A 268 -3.80 20.47 -5.03
N TRP A 269 -3.93 21.44 -4.11
CA TRP A 269 -5.19 21.88 -3.52
C TRP A 269 -5.68 23.24 -4.06
N VAL A 270 -4.84 23.96 -4.82
CA VAL A 270 -5.19 25.27 -5.41
C VAL A 270 -6.38 25.15 -6.36
N GLY A 271 -7.43 25.92 -6.09
CA GLY A 271 -8.65 25.98 -6.91
C GLY A 271 -9.68 24.88 -6.63
N GLU A 272 -9.35 23.88 -5.82
CA GLU A 272 -10.26 22.78 -5.49
C GLU A 272 -11.27 23.16 -4.41
N PHE A 273 -10.78 23.82 -3.35
CA PHE A 273 -11.53 24.16 -2.16
C PHE A 273 -11.35 25.65 -1.83
N ALA A 274 -12.46 26.40 -1.83
CA ALA A 274 -12.45 27.82 -1.48
C ALA A 274 -12.41 28.07 0.04
N VAL A 275 -12.76 27.05 0.83
CA VAL A 275 -12.75 27.05 2.29
C VAL A 275 -12.06 25.78 2.78
N PRO A 276 -11.42 25.79 3.96
CA PRO A 276 -10.82 24.58 4.52
C PRO A 276 -11.88 23.48 4.66
N PRO A 277 -11.63 22.26 4.14
CA PRO A 277 -12.58 21.17 4.23
C PRO A 277 -12.59 20.55 5.64
N ASP A 278 -13.72 19.95 6.00
CA ASP A 278 -13.84 19.12 7.20
C ASP A 278 -13.58 17.66 6.80
N PHE A 279 -12.40 17.14 7.13
CA PHE A 279 -11.98 15.79 6.74
C PHE A 279 -12.79 14.67 7.40
N ARG A 280 -13.60 14.98 8.41
CA ARG A 280 -14.49 14.02 9.04
C ARG A 280 -15.70 13.71 8.16
N ILE A 281 -16.24 14.72 7.48
CA ILE A 281 -17.53 14.63 6.76
C ILE A 281 -17.41 14.84 5.25
N ASP A 282 -16.33 15.48 4.78
CA ASP A 282 -16.13 15.78 3.37
C ASP A 282 -15.33 14.65 2.69
N ASP A 283 -16.06 13.73 2.07
CA ASP A 283 -15.50 12.60 1.34
C ASP A 283 -14.67 13.04 0.12
N ARG A 284 -14.96 14.22 -0.47
CA ARG A 284 -14.19 14.75 -1.59
C ARG A 284 -12.79 15.14 -1.13
N ALA A 285 -12.71 15.87 -0.02
CA ALA A 285 -11.44 16.27 0.56
C ALA A 285 -10.64 15.07 1.05
N TRP A 286 -11.31 14.09 1.65
CA TRP A 286 -10.73 12.82 2.06
C TRP A 286 -10.11 12.04 0.88
N PHE A 287 -10.87 11.90 -0.21
CA PHE A 287 -10.39 11.24 -1.42
C PHE A 287 -9.20 11.97 -2.03
N LYS A 288 -9.26 13.31 -2.12
CA LYS A 288 -8.15 14.14 -2.60
C LYS A 288 -6.88 13.97 -1.74
N LEU A 289 -7.03 13.92 -0.42
CA LEU A 289 -5.91 13.67 0.49
C LEU A 289 -5.28 12.29 0.28
N SER A 290 -6.12 11.29 -0.02
CA SER A 290 -5.63 9.93 -0.30
C SER A 290 -4.86 9.85 -1.62
N LEU A 291 -5.25 10.64 -2.63
CA LEU A 291 -4.49 10.78 -3.88
C LEU A 291 -3.16 11.54 -3.71
N ASP A 292 -3.04 12.37 -2.69
CA ASP A 292 -1.83 13.14 -2.40
C ASP A 292 -0.79 12.32 -1.62
N LEU A 293 -1.18 11.13 -1.12
CA LEU A 293 -0.26 10.19 -0.48
C LEU A 293 0.45 9.31 -1.53
N PRO A 294 1.68 8.84 -1.23
CA PRO A 294 2.46 8.06 -2.18
C PRO A 294 1.79 6.71 -2.46
N GLU A 295 1.73 6.31 -3.73
CA GLU A 295 1.16 5.00 -4.10
C GLU A 295 2.16 3.85 -3.92
N ARG A 296 3.47 4.15 -3.86
CA ARG A 296 4.50 3.12 -3.78
C ARG A 296 4.44 2.38 -2.44
N ALA A 297 4.52 1.05 -2.51
CA ALA A 297 4.39 0.17 -1.34
C ALA A 297 5.45 0.41 -0.27
N ASP A 298 6.69 0.74 -0.66
CA ASP A 298 7.79 1.05 0.25
C ASP A 298 7.53 2.34 1.05
N GLN A 299 7.04 3.38 0.39
CA GLN A 299 6.67 4.65 1.02
C GLN A 299 5.45 4.49 1.93
N GLN A 300 4.45 3.71 1.52
CA GLN A 300 3.30 3.37 2.37
C GLN A 300 3.72 2.59 3.62
N GLN A 301 4.61 1.61 3.46
CA GLN A 301 5.15 0.84 4.57
C GLN A 301 5.92 1.72 5.56
N PHE A 302 6.68 2.71 5.06
CA PHE A 302 7.35 3.70 5.89
C PHE A 302 6.36 4.53 6.72
N LEU A 303 5.29 5.03 6.10
CA LEU A 303 4.22 5.77 6.77
C LEU A 303 3.47 4.91 7.82
N ASP A 304 3.27 3.63 7.53
CA ASP A 304 2.70 2.69 8.49
C ASP A 304 3.64 2.44 9.68
N ASN A 305 4.95 2.34 9.44
CA ASN A 305 5.94 2.20 10.49
C ASN A 305 6.00 3.45 11.38
N PHE A 306 5.86 4.64 10.79
CA PHE A 306 5.70 5.88 11.55
C PHE A 306 4.49 5.80 12.50
N LEU A 307 3.30 5.44 12.01
CA LEU A 307 2.12 5.31 12.87
C LEU A 307 2.29 4.26 13.98
N LYS A 308 2.90 3.11 13.65
CA LYS A 308 3.21 2.06 14.63
C LYS A 308 4.21 2.53 15.68
N SER A 309 5.17 3.39 15.32
CA SER A 309 6.12 3.98 16.26
C SER A 309 5.45 5.00 17.20
N LEU A 310 4.46 5.73 16.69
CA LEU A 310 3.74 6.78 17.41
C LEU A 310 2.75 6.21 18.44
N HIS A 311 1.93 5.23 18.04
CA HIS A 311 0.83 4.71 18.85
C HIS A 311 1.10 3.29 19.39
N GLY A 312 2.15 2.63 18.91
CA GLY A 312 2.49 1.24 19.24
C GLY A 312 1.91 0.25 18.21
N ALA A 313 2.75 -0.67 17.72
CA ALA A 313 2.37 -1.59 16.65
C ALA A 313 1.15 -2.46 16.98
N GLU A 314 1.05 -2.93 18.22
CA GLU A 314 -0.09 -3.74 18.67
C GLU A 314 -1.37 -2.92 18.79
N ALA A 315 -1.30 -1.69 19.33
CA ALA A 315 -2.44 -0.80 19.45
C ALA A 315 -3.02 -0.45 18.07
N VAL A 316 -2.16 -0.10 17.11
CA VAL A 316 -2.55 0.14 15.72
C VAL A 316 -3.22 -1.10 15.11
N ALA A 317 -2.64 -2.29 15.29
CA ALA A 317 -3.22 -3.53 14.78
C ALA A 317 -4.58 -3.86 15.41
N ILE A 318 -4.75 -3.58 16.72
CA ILE A 318 -6.04 -3.76 17.40
C ILE A 318 -7.08 -2.80 16.83
N ARG A 319 -6.73 -1.51 16.66
CA ARG A 319 -7.64 -0.51 16.07
C ARG A 319 -8.07 -0.87 14.66
N TYR A 320 -7.15 -1.29 13.79
CA TYR A 320 -7.52 -1.73 12.44
C TYR A 320 -8.35 -3.03 12.43
N LYS A 321 -8.13 -3.95 13.37
CA LYS A 321 -8.94 -5.18 13.48
C LYS A 321 -10.33 -4.91 14.07
N GLN A 322 -10.40 -3.96 14.99
CA GLN A 322 -11.65 -3.52 15.64
C GLN A 322 -12.41 -2.52 14.78
N ALA A 323 -11.80 -2.05 13.68
CA ALA A 323 -12.42 -1.15 12.71
C ALA A 323 -13.66 -1.79 12.07
N SER A 324 -14.75 -1.76 12.83
CA SER A 324 -16.11 -1.78 12.37
C SER A 324 -16.30 -0.62 11.39
N PRO A 325 -17.29 -0.65 10.48
CA PRO A 325 -17.72 0.56 9.76
C PRO A 325 -18.00 1.77 10.67
N GLU A 326 -18.18 1.58 11.99
CA GLU A 326 -18.30 2.66 12.97
C GLU A 326 -16.95 3.27 13.43
N ASP A 327 -15.82 2.60 13.18
CA ASP A 327 -14.47 3.01 13.58
C ASP A 327 -13.68 3.68 12.43
N GLU A 328 -14.41 4.20 11.42
CA GLU A 328 -13.86 5.05 10.34
C GLU A 328 -13.08 6.26 10.89
N ASP A 329 -13.36 6.68 12.12
CA ASP A 329 -12.72 7.82 12.79
C ASP A 329 -11.20 7.63 12.92
N PHE A 330 -10.77 6.46 13.39
CA PHE A 330 -9.34 6.16 13.55
C PHE A 330 -8.64 6.08 12.19
N VAL A 331 -9.26 5.44 11.21
CA VAL A 331 -8.71 5.33 9.85
C VAL A 331 -8.54 6.71 9.24
N ARG A 332 -9.52 7.61 9.41
CA ARG A 332 -9.43 8.99 8.94
C ARG A 332 -8.29 9.76 9.58
N ARG A 333 -8.17 9.69 10.90
CA ARG A 333 -7.08 10.34 11.65
C ARG A 333 -5.71 9.80 11.29
N ALA A 334 -5.58 8.47 11.14
CA ALA A 334 -4.33 7.83 10.77
C ALA A 334 -3.80 8.34 9.42
N GLN A 335 -4.67 8.44 8.41
CA GLN A 335 -4.31 8.96 7.09
C GLN A 335 -3.91 10.45 7.13
N LEU A 336 -4.63 11.27 7.91
CA LEU A 336 -4.26 12.68 8.11
C LEU A 336 -2.88 12.80 8.75
N LEU A 337 -2.56 11.95 9.74
CA LEU A 337 -1.24 11.91 10.37
C LEU A 337 -0.13 11.47 9.41
N LYS A 338 -0.39 10.48 8.55
CA LYS A 338 0.53 10.10 7.47
C LYS A 338 0.82 11.29 6.55
N TRP A 339 -0.22 12.00 6.14
CA TRP A 339 -0.10 13.18 5.29
C TRP A 339 0.69 14.29 5.99
N LEU A 340 0.38 14.61 7.25
CA LEU A 340 1.11 15.60 8.05
C LEU A 340 2.59 15.25 8.20
N TYR A 341 2.91 13.98 8.42
CA TYR A 341 4.28 13.51 8.56
C TYR A 341 5.05 13.65 7.24
N MET A 342 4.45 13.25 6.12
CA MET A 342 5.04 13.41 4.78
C MET A 342 5.36 14.88 4.46
N TRP A 343 4.52 15.82 4.89
CA TRP A 343 4.74 17.26 4.73
C TRP A 343 5.52 17.90 5.88
N ASP A 344 6.33 17.12 6.58
CA ASP A 344 7.30 17.56 7.57
C ASP A 344 6.69 18.36 8.75
N PHE A 345 5.47 18.00 9.17
CA PHE A 345 4.83 18.65 10.31
C PHE A 345 5.67 18.56 11.59
N GLY A 346 6.40 17.46 11.78
CA GLY A 346 7.27 17.26 12.94
C GLY A 346 8.34 18.36 13.07
N ASN A 347 9.01 18.72 11.97
CA ASN A 347 10.15 19.64 12.03
C ASN A 347 9.80 21.09 11.65
N SER A 348 8.90 21.30 10.68
CA SER A 348 8.58 22.65 10.15
C SER A 348 7.49 23.40 10.93
N GLY A 349 6.76 22.70 11.81
CA GLY A 349 5.66 23.29 12.56
C GLY A 349 4.42 23.63 11.71
N LEU A 350 3.56 24.47 12.28
CA LEU A 350 2.36 25.02 11.64
C LEU A 350 2.65 26.27 10.80
N VAL A 351 3.77 26.27 10.08
CA VAL A 351 4.07 27.28 9.07
C VAL A 351 3.72 26.65 7.71
N ALA A 352 3.10 27.42 6.83
CA ALA A 352 2.91 27.00 5.45
C ALA A 352 4.28 26.64 4.88
N THR A 353 4.50 25.36 4.59
CA THR A 353 5.82 24.85 4.21
C THR A 353 6.24 25.54 2.91
N SER A 354 7.44 26.11 2.87
CA SER A 354 8.10 26.42 1.59
C SER A 354 8.23 25.10 0.83
N LEU A 355 7.49 24.97 -0.26
CA LEU A 355 7.16 23.76 -1.01
C LEU A 355 8.36 23.15 -1.76
N LEU A 356 9.40 22.74 -1.05
CA LEU A 356 10.39 21.84 -1.65
C LEU A 356 9.84 20.41 -1.53
N PRO A 357 9.64 19.70 -2.67
CA PRO A 357 9.12 18.34 -2.66
C PRO A 357 10.07 17.39 -1.91
N PRO A 358 9.53 16.34 -1.26
CA PRO A 358 10.31 15.40 -0.46
C PRO A 358 11.32 14.56 -1.26
N GLU A 359 11.30 14.59 -2.59
CA GLU A 359 12.29 13.90 -3.44
C GLU A 359 13.73 14.36 -3.18
N SER A 360 13.93 15.58 -2.65
CA SER A 360 15.26 16.05 -2.24
C SER A 360 15.70 15.59 -0.84
N ARG A 361 14.90 14.73 -0.17
CA ARG A 361 15.12 14.29 1.22
C ARG A 361 15.37 12.78 1.36
N ALA A 362 15.23 12.02 0.27
CA ALA A 362 15.39 10.57 0.28
C ALA A 362 16.86 10.09 0.27
N ASP A 363 17.84 10.99 0.14
CA ASP A 363 19.27 10.67 0.24
C ASP A 363 19.78 10.59 1.70
N PHE A 364 18.89 10.33 2.67
CA PHE A 364 19.33 9.96 4.01
C PHE A 364 19.59 8.45 4.00
N ASP A 365 20.78 8.07 3.52
CA ASP A 365 21.32 6.72 3.70
C ASP A 365 21.77 6.57 5.16
N PRO A 366 21.04 5.81 6.01
CA PRO A 366 21.40 5.66 7.42
C PRO A 366 22.73 4.91 7.62
N ASP A 367 23.33 4.37 6.55
CA ASP A 367 24.58 3.63 6.58
C ASP A 367 25.81 4.44 6.11
N GLU A 368 25.67 5.71 5.67
CA GLU A 368 26.80 6.50 5.12
C GLU A 368 27.63 7.34 6.14
N ASP A 369 27.19 7.48 7.40
CA ASP A 369 27.82 8.44 8.34
C ASP A 369 28.84 7.85 9.35
N ASP A 370 29.14 6.55 9.34
CA ASP A 370 30.04 5.94 10.34
C ASP A 370 31.55 5.99 9.98
N ASP A 371 31.93 6.40 8.75
CA ASP A 371 33.34 6.40 8.31
C ASP A 371 34.09 7.73 8.47
N ALA A 372 33.44 8.79 8.99
CA ALA A 372 34.02 10.15 9.00
C ALA A 372 34.73 10.59 10.30
N LEU A 373 34.88 9.73 11.32
CA LEU A 373 35.42 10.13 12.64
C LEU A 373 36.81 9.60 13.00
N ASP A 374 37.57 9.04 12.05
CA ASP A 374 38.93 8.50 12.29
C ASP A 374 40.07 9.22 11.53
N GLN A 375 39.99 10.55 11.35
CA GLN A 375 41.12 11.37 10.87
C GLN A 375 41.54 12.48 11.83
#